data_AF-A0A0R2LMH1-F1
#
_entry.id   AF-A0A0R2LMH1-F1
#
_cell.length_a   1.000
_cell.length_b   1.000
_cell.length_c   1.000
_cell.angle_alpha   90.00
_cell.angle_beta   90.00
_cell.angle_gamma   90.00
#
_symmetry.space_group_name_H-M   'P 1'
#
loop_
_entity.id
_entity.type
_entity.pdbx_description
1 polymer ?
#
loop_
_entity_poly.entity_id
_entity_poly.type
_entity_poly.pdbx_seq_one_letter_code
_entity_poly.pdbx_strand_id
1 'polypeptide(L)'
;MQGGVVMDKARYLVDLEEYLGNLSEDEKKSALEFYEEYLTDAGLESRDEIENELGTPRQLSRKILADQSIKQSEKEAKNGRFATPQSNSKMIWLIALAIITSPFTLTIGFFVLIALVVVGALLLAAIVSLVVMIAAAIVMAGMALYAGLGLLFTAPFVGLFYIGGSLTATAVLMIVIPILYWICAAVIQGIANFSRFVYHKYGNRKGGRE
;
A
#
# COMPACT_ATOMS: atom_id res chain seq x y z
N MET A 1 -16.00 60.97 30.86
CA MET A 1 -14.73 60.36 30.41
C MET A 1 -14.86 58.87 30.06
N GLN A 2 -16.06 58.25 30.12
CA GLN A 2 -16.25 56.82 29.87
C GLN A 2 -16.11 56.39 28.39
N GLY A 3 -16.28 57.29 27.41
CA GLY A 3 -16.23 56.93 25.98
C GLY A 3 -14.84 56.60 25.41
N GLY A 4 -13.75 57.02 26.08
CA GLY A 4 -12.39 56.70 25.63
C GLY A 4 -11.96 55.29 25.99
N VAL A 5 -12.36 54.84 27.19
CA VAL A 5 -11.91 53.57 27.77
C VAL A 5 -12.61 52.37 27.12
N VAL A 6 -13.89 52.53 26.75
CA VAL A 6 -14.62 51.55 25.92
C VAL A 6 -13.95 51.33 24.56
N MET A 7 -13.33 52.37 23.98
CA MET A 7 -12.63 52.25 22.69
C MET A 7 -11.30 51.51 22.81
N ASP A 8 -10.62 51.56 23.95
CA ASP A 8 -9.35 50.87 24.17
C ASP A 8 -9.54 49.36 24.37
N LYS A 9 -10.57 48.95 25.12
CA LYS A 9 -11.02 47.55 25.17
C LYS A 9 -11.43 47.02 23.80
N ALA A 10 -12.23 47.78 23.05
CA ALA A 10 -12.66 47.39 21.71
C ALA A 10 -11.46 47.21 20.75
N ARG A 11 -10.47 48.10 20.82
CA ARG A 11 -9.23 47.98 20.04
C ARG A 11 -8.42 46.74 20.39
N TYR A 12 -8.32 46.39 21.68
CA TYR A 12 -7.62 45.18 22.10
C TYR A 12 -8.27 43.90 21.52
N LEU A 13 -9.61 43.83 21.53
CA LEU A 13 -10.36 42.69 20.98
C LEU A 13 -10.24 42.59 19.45
N VAL A 14 -10.24 43.72 18.74
CA VAL A 14 -9.99 43.76 17.29
C VAL A 14 -8.57 43.27 16.96
N ASP A 15 -7.56 43.74 17.70
CA ASP A 15 -6.18 43.27 17.55
C ASP A 15 -6.10 41.74 17.81
N LEU A 16 -6.84 41.23 18.82
CA LEU A 16 -6.89 39.81 19.13
C LEU A 16 -7.53 38.98 18.00
N GLU A 17 -8.61 39.47 17.40
CA GLU A 17 -9.30 38.84 16.26
C GLU A 17 -8.36 38.64 15.07
N GLU A 18 -7.55 39.65 14.74
CA GLU A 18 -6.56 39.57 13.65
C GLU A 18 -5.56 38.42 13.88
N TYR A 19 -5.09 38.24 15.11
CA TYR A 19 -4.18 37.15 15.46
C TYR A 19 -4.87 35.78 15.56
N LEU A 20 -6.19 35.72 15.68
CA LEU A 20 -6.99 34.49 15.68
C LEU A 20 -7.42 34.07 14.25
N GLY A 21 -6.91 34.72 13.21
CA GLY A 21 -7.25 34.49 11.79
C GLY A 21 -7.25 33.03 11.31
N ASN A 22 -6.53 32.14 11.98
CA ASN A 22 -6.41 30.71 11.64
C ASN A 22 -7.55 29.81 12.19
N LEU A 23 -8.50 30.37 12.95
CA LEU A 23 -9.68 29.67 13.47
C LEU A 23 -10.89 29.83 12.54
N SER A 24 -11.90 28.97 12.68
CA SER A 24 -13.17 29.17 12.00
C SER A 24 -13.92 30.39 12.55
N GLU A 25 -14.79 31.00 11.75
CA GLU A 25 -15.52 32.21 12.14
C GLU A 25 -16.36 32.01 13.42
N ASP A 26 -16.94 30.82 13.60
CA ASP A 26 -17.73 30.47 14.79
C ASP A 26 -16.85 30.39 16.06
N GLU A 27 -15.62 29.87 15.93
CA GLU A 27 -14.66 29.74 17.04
C GLU A 27 -14.07 31.09 17.43
N LYS A 28 -13.78 31.95 16.45
CA LYS A 28 -13.32 33.33 16.71
C LYS A 28 -14.38 34.10 17.49
N LYS A 29 -15.63 34.07 17.02
CA LYS A 29 -16.75 34.77 17.67
C LYS A 29 -16.93 34.30 19.11
N SER A 30 -16.94 32.98 19.32
CA SER A 30 -17.08 32.40 20.66
C SER A 30 -15.93 32.79 21.60
N ALA A 31 -14.69 32.83 21.09
CA ALA A 31 -13.53 33.24 21.88
C ALA A 31 -13.57 34.74 22.23
N LEU A 32 -13.92 35.60 21.27
CA LEU A 32 -14.03 37.05 21.49
C LEU A 32 -15.13 37.39 22.49
N GLU A 33 -16.30 36.75 22.38
CA GLU A 33 -17.43 36.94 23.32
C GLU A 33 -17.03 36.56 24.76
N PHE A 34 -16.32 35.44 24.93
CA PHE A 34 -15.83 35.00 26.24
C PHE A 34 -14.87 36.02 26.89
N TYR A 35 -13.91 36.53 26.12
CA TYR A 35 -12.96 37.53 26.65
C TYR A 35 -13.62 38.91 26.81
N GLU A 36 -14.59 39.26 25.99
CA GLU A 36 -15.37 40.49 26.16
C GLU A 36 -16.16 40.47 27.47
N GLU A 37 -16.82 39.36 27.80
CA GLU A 37 -17.51 39.14 29.07
C GLU A 37 -16.52 39.20 30.23
N TYR A 38 -15.41 38.47 30.15
CA TYR A 38 -14.36 38.48 31.18
C TYR A 38 -13.83 39.88 31.47
N LEU A 39 -13.53 40.67 30.44
CA LEU A 39 -13.04 42.05 30.60
C LEU A 39 -14.10 42.97 31.21
N THR A 40 -15.38 42.73 30.93
CA THR A 40 -16.50 43.49 31.55
C THR A 40 -16.61 43.16 33.03
N ASP A 41 -16.59 41.87 33.37
CA ASP A 41 -16.72 41.39 34.75
C ASP A 41 -15.51 41.77 35.62
N ALA A 42 -14.30 41.73 35.05
CA ALA A 42 -13.09 42.15 35.72
C ALA A 42 -12.95 43.67 35.85
N GLY A 43 -13.80 44.44 35.17
CA GLY A 43 -13.74 45.91 35.15
C GLY A 43 -12.47 46.44 34.47
N LEU A 44 -11.88 45.67 33.56
CA LEU A 44 -10.65 46.02 32.85
C LEU A 44 -11.01 46.85 31.62
N GLU A 45 -10.86 48.17 31.74
CA GLU A 45 -11.27 49.10 30.69
C GLU A 45 -10.06 49.60 29.89
N SER A 46 -8.90 49.82 30.53
CA SER A 46 -7.69 50.34 29.86
C SER A 46 -6.85 49.23 29.22
N ARG A 47 -6.29 49.51 28.04
CA ARG A 47 -5.38 48.58 27.33
C ARG A 47 -4.21 48.13 28.20
N ASP A 48 -3.65 49.01 29.01
CA ASP A 48 -2.52 48.69 29.90
C ASP A 48 -2.91 47.68 31.00
N GLU A 49 -4.13 47.80 31.52
CA GLU A 49 -4.67 46.88 32.54
C GLU A 49 -4.98 45.51 31.92
N ILE A 50 -5.55 45.52 30.71
CA ILE A 50 -5.83 44.30 29.93
C ILE A 50 -4.54 43.56 29.60
N GLU A 51 -3.51 44.29 29.14
CA GLU A 51 -2.21 43.71 28.79
C GLU A 51 -1.45 43.17 30.00
N ASN A 52 -1.66 43.77 31.19
CA ASN A 52 -1.05 43.27 32.42
C ASN A 52 -1.69 41.95 32.89
N GLU A 53 -3.01 41.80 32.76
CA GLU A 53 -3.74 40.62 33.23
C GLU A 53 -3.73 39.48 32.20
N LEU A 54 -4.02 39.77 30.93
CA LEU A 54 -4.16 38.77 29.87
C LEU A 54 -2.91 38.64 28.99
N GLY A 55 -1.99 39.60 29.06
CA GLY A 55 -0.86 39.73 28.16
C GLY A 55 -1.21 40.51 26.89
N THR A 56 -0.24 40.67 26.00
CA THR A 56 -0.50 41.29 24.67
C THR A 56 -1.47 40.45 23.83
N PRO A 57 -2.24 41.04 22.90
CA PRO A 57 -3.17 40.30 22.04
C PRO A 57 -2.52 39.11 21.31
N ARG A 58 -1.26 39.28 20.90
CA ARG A 58 -0.44 38.25 20.26
C ARG A 58 -0.02 37.11 21.20
N GLN A 59 0.16 37.37 22.49
CA GLN A 59 0.47 36.34 23.47
C GLN A 59 -0.78 35.53 23.82
N LEU A 60 -1.91 36.22 24.00
CA LEU A 60 -3.19 35.60 24.28
C LEU A 60 -3.65 34.71 23.11
N SER A 61 -3.58 35.19 21.87
CA SER A 61 -3.92 34.40 20.68
C SER A 61 -3.10 33.11 20.57
N ARG A 62 -1.79 33.17 20.86
CA ARG A 62 -0.93 31.98 20.88
C ARG A 62 -1.35 30.97 21.94
N LYS A 63 -1.78 31.41 23.11
CA LYS A 63 -2.32 30.53 24.16
C LYS A 63 -3.62 29.88 23.73
N ILE A 64 -4.56 30.65 23.16
CA ILE A 64 -5.85 30.16 22.68
C ILE A 64 -5.66 29.12 21.56
N LEU A 65 -4.83 29.44 20.55
CA LEU A 65 -4.52 28.53 19.44
C LEU A 65 -3.83 27.26 19.92
N ALA A 66 -2.96 27.35 20.94
CA ALA A 66 -2.32 26.20 21.54
C ALA A 66 -3.33 25.28 22.26
N ASP A 67 -4.25 25.82 23.06
CA ASP A 67 -5.27 25.02 23.77
C ASP A 67 -6.22 24.31 22.78
N GLN A 68 -6.62 24.99 21.71
CA GLN A 68 -7.46 24.40 20.66
C GLN A 68 -6.76 23.29 19.87
N SER A 69 -5.46 23.44 19.59
CA SER A 69 -4.67 22.40 18.91
C SER A 69 -4.63 21.08 19.68
N ILE A 70 -4.70 21.15 21.02
CA ILE A 70 -4.78 19.96 21.88
C ILE A 70 -6.17 19.33 21.80
N LYS A 71 -7.25 20.11 21.90
CA LYS A 71 -8.64 19.59 21.82
C LYS A 71 -9.00 19.02 20.45
N GLN A 72 -8.49 19.60 19.37
CA GLN A 72 -8.71 19.07 18.01
C GLN A 72 -7.96 17.74 17.80
N SER A 73 -6.77 17.60 18.39
CA SER A 73 -6.00 16.35 18.34
C SER A 73 -6.68 15.19 19.08
N GLU A 74 -7.50 15.47 20.10
CA GLU A 74 -8.26 14.48 20.85
C GLU A 74 -9.53 14.02 20.11
N LYS A 75 -10.20 14.93 19.39
CA LYS A 75 -11.35 14.60 18.51
C LYS A 75 -10.92 13.83 17.26
N GLU A 76 -9.74 14.11 16.70
CA GLU A 76 -9.22 13.41 15.52
C GLU A 76 -8.65 12.02 15.82
N ALA A 77 -8.25 11.76 17.07
CA ALA A 77 -7.88 10.42 17.55
C ALA A 77 -9.03 9.39 17.45
N LYS A 78 -10.28 9.85 17.43
CA LYS A 78 -11.46 8.98 17.23
C LYS A 78 -11.72 8.60 15.77
N ASN A 79 -11.19 9.32 14.78
CA ASN A 79 -11.58 9.17 13.37
C ASN A 79 -10.46 8.68 12.42
N GLY A 80 -9.35 8.17 12.94
CA GLY A 80 -8.43 7.32 12.16
C GLY A 80 -7.69 7.98 10.98
N ARG A 81 -7.64 9.32 10.91
CA ARG A 81 -6.87 10.05 9.89
C ARG A 81 -5.93 11.03 10.58
N PHE A 82 -4.76 10.55 11.03
CA PHE A 82 -3.73 11.43 11.60
C PHE A 82 -2.85 12.04 10.50
N ALA A 83 -2.99 13.34 10.30
CA ALA A 83 -1.86 14.21 9.98
C ALA A 83 -1.12 14.59 11.29
N THR A 84 0.20 14.74 11.23
CA THR A 84 1.08 14.95 12.38
C THR A 84 1.58 16.39 12.48
N PRO A 85 1.66 16.95 13.70
CA PRO A 85 2.92 17.14 14.43
C PRO A 85 2.71 16.66 15.89
N GLN A 86 3.64 16.30 16.78
CA GLN A 86 4.94 16.80 17.14
C GLN A 86 5.75 15.65 17.78
N SER A 87 6.99 15.55 17.33
CA SER A 87 8.23 15.02 17.90
C SER A 87 8.22 14.34 19.29
N ASN A 88 8.89 13.18 19.36
CA ASN A 88 9.24 12.31 20.51
C ASN A 88 8.28 11.16 20.88
N SER A 89 7.03 11.40 21.27
CA SER A 89 6.10 10.27 21.54
C SER A 89 5.71 9.54 20.25
N LYS A 90 5.57 10.29 19.15
CA LYS A 90 5.38 9.72 17.81
C LYS A 90 6.61 8.93 17.34
N MET A 91 7.82 9.27 17.77
CA MET A 91 9.03 8.52 17.41
C MET A 91 9.12 7.22 18.21
N ILE A 92 8.79 7.22 19.51
CA ILE A 92 8.71 6.01 20.33
C ILE A 92 7.55 5.11 19.86
N TRP A 93 6.40 5.71 19.50
CA TRP A 93 5.26 4.99 18.93
C TRP A 93 5.57 4.44 17.54
N LEU A 94 6.32 5.17 16.71
CA LEU A 94 6.83 4.68 15.43
C LEU A 94 7.91 3.61 15.61
N ILE A 95 8.75 3.67 16.63
CA ILE A 95 9.73 2.62 16.94
C ILE A 95 9.01 1.36 17.45
N ALA A 96 8.00 1.50 18.32
CA ALA A 96 7.17 0.39 18.77
C ALA A 96 6.35 -0.23 17.62
N LEU A 97 5.76 0.60 16.75
CA LEU A 97 5.06 0.17 15.54
C LEU A 97 6.06 -0.43 14.52
N ALA A 98 7.28 0.10 14.41
CA ALA A 98 8.33 -0.44 13.56
C ALA A 98 8.80 -1.81 14.05
N ILE A 99 8.94 -2.02 15.37
CA ILE A 99 9.31 -3.31 15.95
C ILE A 99 8.18 -4.34 15.79
N ILE A 100 6.92 -3.93 15.75
CA ILE A 100 5.78 -4.83 15.50
C ILE A 100 5.60 -5.11 13.99
N THR A 101 5.90 -4.14 13.13
CA THR A 101 5.82 -4.29 11.66
C THR A 101 7.08 -4.91 11.03
N SER A 102 8.23 -4.82 11.70
CA SER A 102 9.51 -5.42 11.30
C SER A 102 9.47 -6.94 11.19
N PRO A 103 8.93 -7.71 12.17
CA PRO A 103 8.76 -9.14 12.00
C PRO A 103 7.80 -9.41 10.85
N PHE A 104 6.68 -8.68 10.75
CA PHE A 104 5.62 -8.93 9.78
C PHE A 104 6.04 -8.70 8.31
N THR A 105 6.84 -7.67 8.06
CA THR A 105 7.38 -7.37 6.72
C THR A 105 8.40 -8.40 6.27
N LEU A 106 9.23 -8.91 7.19
CA LEU A 106 10.13 -10.04 6.93
C LEU A 106 9.36 -11.34 6.70
N THR A 107 8.32 -11.64 7.50
CA THR A 107 7.52 -12.87 7.30
C THR A 107 6.79 -12.86 5.97
N ILE A 108 6.14 -11.75 5.58
CA ILE A 108 5.43 -11.68 4.29
C ILE A 108 6.41 -11.86 3.12
N GLY A 109 7.58 -11.23 3.17
CA GLY A 109 8.61 -11.39 2.14
C GLY A 109 9.07 -12.85 2.02
N PHE A 110 9.29 -13.52 3.15
CA PHE A 110 9.68 -14.93 3.19
C PHE A 110 8.60 -15.86 2.65
N PHE A 111 7.33 -15.65 3.01
CA PHE A 111 6.21 -16.43 2.47
C PHE A 111 6.02 -16.23 0.96
N VAL A 112 6.16 -15.00 0.47
CA VAL A 112 6.09 -14.71 -0.99
C VAL A 112 7.25 -15.36 -1.73
N LEU A 113 8.46 -15.32 -1.17
CA LEU A 113 9.63 -15.99 -1.76
C LEU A 113 9.42 -17.51 -1.82
N ILE A 114 8.94 -18.12 -0.73
CA ILE A 114 8.62 -19.56 -0.71
C ILE A 114 7.54 -19.88 -1.73
N ALA A 115 6.46 -19.11 -1.78
CA ALA A 115 5.39 -19.32 -2.75
C ALA A 115 5.91 -19.25 -4.19
N LEU A 116 6.78 -18.28 -4.50
CA LEU A 116 7.43 -18.18 -5.81
C LEU A 116 8.28 -19.41 -6.13
N VAL A 117 9.10 -19.87 -5.17
CA VAL A 117 9.95 -21.05 -5.34
C VAL A 117 9.12 -22.31 -5.54
N VAL A 118 8.05 -22.50 -4.75
CA VAL A 118 7.14 -23.64 -4.87
C VAL A 118 6.43 -23.63 -6.23
N VAL A 119 5.88 -22.49 -6.65
CA VAL A 119 5.23 -22.36 -7.95
C VAL A 119 6.24 -22.61 -9.08
N GLY A 120 7.44 -22.05 -8.99
CA GLY A 120 8.52 -22.29 -9.95
C GLY A 120 8.92 -23.77 -10.02
N ALA A 121 9.06 -24.44 -8.87
CA ALA A 121 9.39 -25.86 -8.80
C ALA A 121 8.28 -26.75 -9.38
N LEU A 122 7.01 -26.43 -9.11
CA LEU A 122 5.85 -27.14 -9.69
C LEU A 122 5.81 -26.99 -11.21
N LEU A 123 6.07 -25.79 -11.72
CA LEU A 123 6.14 -25.52 -13.16
C LEU A 123 7.30 -26.29 -13.81
N LEU A 124 8.48 -26.26 -13.21
CA LEU A 124 9.64 -27.02 -13.68
C LEU A 124 9.35 -28.52 -13.69
N ALA A 125 8.79 -29.06 -12.60
CA ALA A 125 8.43 -30.47 -12.49
C ALA A 125 7.40 -30.88 -13.55
N ALA A 126 6.40 -30.04 -13.82
CA ALA A 126 5.44 -30.28 -14.88
C ALA A 126 6.12 -30.33 -16.25
N ILE A 127 7.01 -29.38 -16.56
CA ILE A 127 7.78 -29.37 -17.82
C ILE A 127 8.62 -30.65 -17.94
N VAL A 128 9.37 -31.01 -16.90
CA VAL A 128 10.22 -32.21 -16.90
C VAL A 128 9.37 -33.48 -17.10
N SER A 129 8.25 -33.62 -16.39
CA SER A 129 7.34 -34.76 -16.54
C SER A 129 6.83 -34.89 -17.97
N LEU A 130 6.52 -33.77 -18.63
CA LEU A 130 6.01 -33.75 -19.98
C LEU A 130 7.09 -34.12 -21.01
N VAL A 131 8.33 -33.66 -20.82
CA VAL A 131 9.48 -34.06 -21.63
C VAL A 131 9.74 -35.57 -21.50
N VAL A 132 9.68 -36.11 -20.28
CA VAL A 132 9.84 -37.57 -20.04
C VAL A 132 8.71 -38.36 -20.73
N MET A 133 7.47 -37.91 -20.63
CA MET A 133 6.33 -38.53 -21.32
C MET A 133 6.52 -38.55 -22.84
N ILE A 134 7.01 -37.45 -23.42
CA ILE A 134 7.33 -37.33 -24.85
C ILE A 134 8.44 -38.31 -25.24
N ALA A 135 9.53 -38.36 -24.48
CA ALA A 135 10.64 -39.27 -24.75
C ALA A 135 10.19 -40.74 -24.67
N ALA A 136 9.40 -41.10 -23.65
CA ALA A 136 8.84 -42.44 -23.52
C ALA A 136 7.91 -42.79 -24.68
N ALA A 137 7.08 -41.86 -25.13
CA ALA A 137 6.20 -42.06 -26.28
C ALA A 137 6.98 -42.32 -27.58
N ILE A 138 8.08 -41.59 -27.82
CA ILE A 138 8.96 -41.81 -28.98
C ILE A 138 9.57 -43.22 -28.93
N VAL A 139 10.08 -43.63 -27.77
CA VAL A 139 10.68 -44.95 -27.59
C VAL A 139 9.64 -46.06 -27.80
N MET A 140 8.44 -45.92 -27.22
CA MET A 140 7.34 -46.88 -27.42
C MET A 140 6.90 -46.94 -28.88
N ALA A 141 6.77 -45.80 -29.58
CA ALA A 141 6.43 -45.76 -31.00
C ALA A 141 7.50 -46.45 -31.86
N GLY A 142 8.80 -46.24 -31.55
CA GLY A 142 9.90 -46.91 -32.24
C GLY A 142 9.90 -48.43 -32.04
N MET A 143 9.66 -48.91 -30.82
CA MET A 143 9.51 -50.35 -30.56
C MET A 143 8.29 -50.93 -31.27
N ALA A 144 7.16 -50.22 -31.25
CA ALA A 144 5.94 -50.62 -31.95
C ALA A 144 6.14 -50.71 -33.47
N LEU A 145 6.89 -49.79 -34.07
CA LEU A 145 7.28 -49.85 -35.49
C LEU A 145 8.11 -51.09 -35.79
N TYR A 146 9.15 -51.35 -34.99
CA TYR A 146 10.02 -52.51 -35.16
C TYR A 146 9.25 -53.83 -35.06
N ALA A 147 8.42 -53.97 -34.01
CA ALA A 147 7.57 -55.14 -33.82
C ALA A 147 6.53 -55.29 -34.94
N GLY A 148 5.89 -54.18 -35.34
CA GLY A 148 4.88 -54.17 -36.41
C GLY A 148 5.44 -54.62 -37.76
N LEU A 149 6.68 -54.24 -38.08
CA LEU A 149 7.35 -54.66 -39.32
C LEU A 149 7.66 -56.16 -39.32
N GLY A 150 8.07 -56.72 -38.18
CA GLY A 150 8.29 -58.17 -38.03
C GLY A 150 6.98 -58.97 -38.11
N LEU A 151 5.91 -58.45 -37.50
CA LEU A 151 4.60 -59.11 -37.49
C LEU A 151 3.88 -59.04 -38.82
N LEU A 152 4.28 -58.18 -39.75
CA LEU A 152 3.64 -58.03 -41.06
C LEU A 152 3.68 -59.33 -41.89
N PHE A 153 4.71 -60.15 -41.70
CA PHE A 153 4.87 -61.43 -42.39
C PHE A 153 4.14 -62.60 -41.74
N THR A 154 3.82 -62.51 -40.43
CA THR A 154 3.13 -63.57 -39.69
C THR A 154 1.65 -63.27 -39.46
N ALA A 155 1.31 -62.00 -39.20
CA ALA A 155 -0.02 -61.53 -38.84
C ALA A 155 -0.23 -60.09 -39.38
N PRO A 156 -0.60 -59.95 -40.67
CA PRO A 156 -0.61 -58.66 -41.37
C PRO A 156 -1.57 -57.63 -40.75
N PHE A 157 -2.73 -58.07 -40.24
CA PHE A 157 -3.68 -57.18 -39.57
C PHE A 157 -3.13 -56.58 -38.27
N VAL A 158 -2.34 -57.36 -37.52
CA VAL A 158 -1.71 -56.90 -36.28
C VAL A 158 -0.56 -55.96 -36.61
N GLY A 159 0.29 -56.33 -37.58
CA GLY A 159 1.39 -55.46 -38.05
C GLY A 159 0.89 -54.08 -38.52
N LEU A 160 -0.21 -54.05 -39.29
CA LEU A 160 -0.82 -52.81 -39.77
C LEU A 160 -1.35 -51.94 -38.63
N PHE A 161 -1.91 -52.54 -37.58
CA PHE A 161 -2.39 -51.81 -36.40
C PHE A 161 -1.24 -51.14 -35.63
N TYR A 162 -0.10 -51.84 -35.45
CA TYR A 162 1.08 -51.29 -34.77
C TYR A 162 1.74 -50.16 -35.58
N ILE A 163 1.85 -50.31 -36.90
CA ILE A 163 2.36 -49.25 -37.78
C ILE A 163 1.41 -48.04 -37.76
N GLY A 164 0.11 -48.26 -37.90
CA GLY A 164 -0.89 -47.19 -37.81
C GLY A 164 -0.87 -46.46 -36.47
N GLY A 165 -0.75 -47.19 -35.36
CA GLY A 165 -0.66 -46.64 -34.00
C GLY A 165 0.61 -45.80 -33.79
N SER A 166 1.74 -46.22 -34.34
CA SER A 166 2.97 -45.44 -34.26
C SER A 166 2.93 -44.16 -35.09
N LEU A 167 2.23 -44.17 -36.23
CA LEU A 167 2.07 -43.00 -37.09
C LEU A 167 1.15 -41.96 -36.44
N THR A 168 0.05 -42.39 -35.83
CA THR A 168 -0.82 -41.50 -35.05
C THR A 168 -0.11 -40.96 -33.81
N ALA A 169 0.67 -41.78 -33.10
CA ALA A 169 1.49 -41.30 -31.98
C ALA A 169 2.50 -40.21 -32.42
N THR A 170 3.13 -40.38 -33.59
CA THR A 170 4.05 -39.40 -34.17
C THR A 170 3.32 -38.10 -34.56
N ALA A 171 2.11 -38.22 -35.13
CA ALA A 171 1.28 -37.06 -35.46
C ALA A 171 0.86 -36.27 -34.21
N VAL A 172 0.49 -36.96 -33.12
CA VAL A 172 0.16 -36.32 -31.83
C VAL A 172 1.37 -35.59 -31.25
N LEU A 173 2.56 -36.21 -31.30
CA LEU A 173 3.81 -35.58 -30.86
C LEU A 173 4.07 -34.25 -31.56
N MET A 174 3.83 -34.16 -32.87
CA MET A 174 4.02 -32.94 -33.64
C MET A 174 3.08 -31.80 -33.20
N ILE A 175 1.88 -32.12 -32.69
CA ILE A 175 0.92 -31.15 -32.13
C ILE A 175 1.30 -30.73 -30.70
N VAL A 176 1.89 -31.63 -29.91
CA VAL A 176 2.29 -31.34 -28.53
C VAL A 176 3.47 -30.38 -28.45
N ILE A 177 4.40 -30.40 -29.40
CA ILE A 177 5.58 -29.51 -29.45
C ILE A 177 5.22 -28.01 -29.45
N PRO A 178 4.33 -27.49 -30.32
CA PRO A 178 3.95 -26.07 -30.29
C PRO A 178 3.19 -25.69 -29.02
N ILE A 179 2.39 -26.60 -28.46
CA ILE A 179 1.74 -26.40 -27.16
C ILE A 179 2.79 -26.26 -26.05
N LEU A 180 3.86 -27.06 -26.09
CA LEU A 180 4.99 -26.96 -25.18
C LEU A 180 5.67 -25.59 -25.25
N TYR A 181 5.94 -25.12 -26.47
CA TYR A 181 6.57 -23.82 -26.69
C TYR A 181 5.68 -22.68 -26.18
N TRP A 182 4.37 -22.78 -26.42
CA TRP A 182 3.40 -21.80 -25.91
C TRP A 182 3.35 -21.78 -24.38
N ILE A 183 3.37 -22.95 -23.72
CA ILE A 183 3.42 -23.04 -22.26
C ILE A 183 4.73 -22.46 -21.71
N CYS A 184 5.88 -22.79 -22.31
CA CYS A 184 7.17 -22.19 -21.92
C CYS A 184 7.14 -20.67 -22.05
N ALA A 185 6.64 -20.15 -23.18
CA ALA A 185 6.49 -18.71 -23.38
C ALA A 185 5.53 -18.09 -22.35
N ALA A 186 4.42 -18.76 -22.03
CA ALA A 186 3.46 -18.31 -21.03
C ALA A 186 4.06 -18.29 -19.62
N VAL A 187 4.90 -19.26 -19.26
CA VAL A 187 5.63 -19.29 -17.98
C VAL A 187 6.62 -18.12 -17.89
N ILE A 188 7.42 -17.91 -18.94
CA ILE A 188 8.38 -16.78 -19.00
C ILE A 188 7.64 -15.45 -18.89
N GLN A 189 6.52 -15.29 -19.62
CA GLN A 189 5.69 -14.10 -19.55
C GLN A 189 5.02 -13.95 -18.18
N GLY A 190 4.58 -15.04 -17.55
CA GLY A 190 3.99 -15.04 -16.22
C GLY A 190 4.98 -14.52 -15.17
N ILE A 191 6.24 -15.00 -15.24
CA ILE A 191 7.33 -14.53 -14.38
C ILE A 191 7.64 -13.05 -14.66
N ALA A 192 7.72 -12.64 -15.93
CA ALA A 192 7.97 -11.25 -16.31
C ALA A 192 6.83 -10.32 -15.85
N ASN A 193 5.57 -10.74 -15.97
CA ASN A 193 4.41 -9.98 -15.49
C ASN A 193 4.40 -9.88 -13.97
N PHE A 194 4.72 -10.96 -13.27
CA PHE A 194 4.84 -10.94 -11.82
C PHE A 194 5.94 -9.99 -11.37
N SER A 195 7.11 -10.03 -12.03
CA SER A 195 8.20 -9.09 -11.78
C SER A 195 7.76 -7.63 -12.00
N ARG A 196 7.03 -7.34 -13.08
CA ARG A 196 6.49 -5.99 -13.34
C ARG A 196 5.44 -5.57 -12.32
N PHE A 197 4.60 -6.51 -11.86
CA PHE A 197 3.58 -6.25 -10.84
C PHE A 197 4.20 -5.88 -9.50
N VAL A 198 5.21 -6.63 -9.06
CA VAL A 198 5.97 -6.32 -7.85
C VAL A 198 6.71 -5.00 -8.00
N TYR A 199 7.36 -4.76 -9.15
CA TYR A 199 8.07 -3.52 -9.41
C TYR A 199 7.15 -2.29 -9.40
N HIS A 200 5.97 -2.34 -10.02
CA HIS A 200 5.02 -1.23 -9.97
C HIS A 200 4.43 -1.02 -8.58
N LYS A 201 4.13 -2.10 -7.83
CA LYS A 201 3.50 -1.99 -6.52
C LYS A 201 4.44 -1.42 -5.44
N TYR A 202 5.74 -1.65 -5.56
CA TYR A 202 6.74 -1.16 -4.61
C TYR A 202 7.62 -0.01 -5.14
N GLY A 203 7.76 0.14 -6.46
CA GLY A 203 8.58 1.19 -7.11
C GLY A 203 7.91 2.56 -7.19
N ASN A 204 6.57 2.65 -7.17
CA ASN A 204 5.86 3.93 -7.33
C ASN A 204 5.85 4.84 -6.09
N ARG A 205 6.64 4.55 -5.05
CA ARG A 205 6.85 5.44 -3.90
C ARG A 205 8.06 6.38 -4.03
N LYS A 206 8.79 6.37 -5.15
CA LYS A 206 9.96 7.24 -5.39
C LYS A 206 9.86 8.16 -6.63
N GLY A 207 8.65 8.58 -7.00
CA GLY A 207 8.42 9.46 -8.16
C GLY A 207 7.70 10.76 -7.83
N GLY A 208 7.90 11.33 -6.64
CA GLY A 208 7.29 12.59 -6.24
C GLY A 208 8.35 13.64 -5.92
N ARG A 209 8.47 14.62 -6.82
CA ARG A 209 9.15 15.93 -6.71
C ARG A 209 10.60 15.98 -7.18
N GLU A 210 10.76 16.31 -8.46
CA GLU A 210 11.62 17.44 -8.87
C GLU A 210 10.72 18.55 -9.41
#